data_AF-A0A0R1MK61-F1
#
_entry.id   AF-A0A0R1MK61-F1
#
_cell.length_a   1.000
_cell.length_b   1.000
_cell.length_c   1.000
_cell.angle_alpha   90.00
_cell.angle_beta   90.00
_cell.angle_gamma   90.00
#
_symmetry.space_group_name_H-M   'P 1'
#
loop_
_entity.id
_entity.type
_entity.pdbx_description
1 polymer ?
#
loop_
_entity_poly.entity_id
_entity_poly.type
_entity_poly.pdbx_seq_one_letter_code
_entity_poly.pdbx_strand_id
1 'polypeptide(L)'
;MFRKRLIELGFVMIQESVYVRTLPNRSQLKKYEDQLKKVTPYNGLVELMYVSEKQFNDRCFLTGEKAPQEVAVGNNKMVII
;
A
#
# COMPACT_ATOMS: atom_id res chain seq x y z
N MET A 1 -4.60 13.92 9.01
CA MET A 1 -4.31 12.83 9.96
C MET A 1 -4.21 11.46 9.30
N PHE A 2 -5.18 11.03 8.49
CA PHE A 2 -5.21 9.69 7.90
C PHE A 2 -3.96 9.31 7.10
N ARG A 3 -3.52 10.17 6.16
CA ARG A 3 -2.25 9.98 5.42
C ARG A 3 -1.04 9.72 6.33
N LYS A 4 -0.90 10.50 7.40
CA LYS A 4 0.20 10.32 8.36
C LYS A 4 0.13 8.95 9.02
N ARG A 5 -1.08 8.51 9.40
CA ARG A 5 -1.31 7.16 9.95
C ARG A 5 -1.00 6.05 8.95
N LEU A 6 -1.33 6.21 7.67
CA LEU A 6 -0.95 5.24 6.64
C LEU A 6 0.57 5.08 6.55
N ILE A 7 1.31 6.19 6.54
CA ILE A 7 2.78 6.17 6.51
C ILE A 7 3.35 5.52 7.78
N GLU A 8 2.84 5.86 8.97
CA GLU A 8 3.22 5.22 10.24
C GLU A 8 2.90 3.71 10.26
N LEU A 9 1.81 3.31 9.61
CA LEU A 9 1.43 1.92 9.37
C LEU A 9 2.21 1.29 8.20
N GLY A 10 3.29 1.91 7.72
CA GLY A 10 4.19 1.41 6.68
C GLY A 10 3.55 1.22 5.30
N PHE A 11 2.53 2.00 4.98
CA PHE A 11 2.03 2.11 3.62
C PHE A 11 2.90 3.09 2.81
N VAL A 12 3.13 2.75 1.55
CA VAL A 12 3.86 3.57 0.58
C VAL A 12 2.85 4.14 -0.42
N MET A 13 2.97 5.44 -0.70
CA MET A 13 2.18 6.09 -1.75
C MET A 13 2.77 5.74 -3.12
N ILE A 14 1.93 5.21 -4.01
CA ILE A 14 2.33 4.83 -5.38
C ILE A 14 1.74 5.77 -6.45
N GLN A 15 0.63 6.43 -6.11
CA GLN A 15 -0.02 7.48 -6.89
C GLN A 15 -0.70 8.41 -5.89
N GLU A 16 -1.08 9.62 -6.32
CA GLU A 16 -1.93 10.49 -5.52
C GLU A 16 -3.15 9.73 -4.98
N SER A 17 -3.30 9.76 -3.66
CA SER A 17 -4.36 9.08 -2.90
C SER A 17 -4.40 7.54 -3.01
N VAL A 18 -3.39 6.88 -3.59
CA VAL A 18 -3.28 5.41 -3.63
C VAL A 18 -2.06 4.93 -2.85
N TYR A 19 -2.32 4.04 -1.90
CA TYR A 19 -1.31 3.54 -0.96
C TYR A 19 -1.30 2.02 -0.93
N VAL A 20 -0.10 1.44 -0.84
CA VAL A 20 0.10 -0.02 -0.82
C VAL A 20 0.98 -0.44 0.35
N ARG A 21 0.75 -1.67 0.85
CA ARG A 21 1.59 -2.33 1.84
C ARG A 21 1.67 -3.81 1.53
N THR A 22 2.88 -4.34 1.48
CA THR A 22 3.11 -5.79 1.40
C THR A 22 2.93 -6.41 2.78
N LEU A 23 2.19 -7.52 2.84
CA LEU A 23 2.00 -8.30 4.06
C LEU A 23 2.64 -9.68 3.87
N PRO A 24 3.46 -10.15 4.82
CA PRO A 24 4.20 -11.40 4.65
C PRO A 24 3.31 -12.64 4.80
N ASN A 25 2.13 -12.52 5.42
CA ASN A 25 1.18 -13.63 5.56
C ASN A 25 -0.27 -13.15 5.71
N ARG A 26 -1.22 -14.04 5.37
CA ARG A 26 -2.67 -13.76 5.44
C ARG A 26 -3.17 -13.56 6.87
N SER A 27 -2.52 -14.14 7.87
CA SER A 27 -2.91 -13.99 9.28
C SER A 27 -2.83 -12.54 9.78
N GLN A 28 -2.01 -11.70 9.13
CA GLN A 28 -1.92 -10.28 9.47
C GLN A 28 -3.01 -9.41 8.83
N LEU A 29 -3.76 -9.90 7.84
CA LEU A 29 -4.77 -9.11 7.12
C LEU A 29 -5.78 -8.50 8.09
N LYS A 30 -6.39 -9.33 8.94
CA LYS A 30 -7.41 -8.90 9.89
C LYS A 30 -6.88 -7.87 10.89
N LYS A 31 -5.66 -8.08 11.39
CA LYS A 31 -4.99 -7.14 12.30
C LYS A 31 -4.81 -5.76 11.66
N TYR A 32 -4.40 -5.70 10.40
CA TYR A 32 -4.22 -4.44 9.68
C TYR A 32 -5.55 -3.79 9.32
N GLU A 33 -6.54 -4.58 8.93
CA GLU A 33 -7.89 -4.10 8.67
C GLU A 33 -8.50 -3.41 9.91
N ASP A 34 -8.34 -4.02 11.09
CA ASP A 34 -8.81 -3.44 12.36
C ASP A 34 -8.05 -2.16 12.73
N GLN A 35 -6.74 -2.08 12.43
CA GLN A 35 -5.96 -0.85 12.64
C GLN A 35 -6.38 0.26 11.68
N LEU A 36 -6.61 -0.07 10.41
CA LEU A 36 -7.08 0.88 9.40
C LEU A 36 -8.43 1.45 9.79
N LYS A 37 -9.41 0.61 10.14
CA LYS A 37 -10.75 1.04 10.57
C LYS A 37 -10.72 2.05 11.72
N LYS A 38 -9.75 1.95 12.63
CA LYS A 38 -9.59 2.90 13.75
C LYS A 38 -9.04 4.26 13.34
N VAL A 39 -8.32 4.33 12.21
CA VAL A 39 -7.71 5.58 11.72
C VAL A 39 -8.44 6.16 10.50
N THR A 40 -9.32 5.39 9.86
CA THR A 40 -10.15 5.82 8.72
C THR A 40 -11.03 7.00 9.11
N PRO A 41 -11.09 8.06 8.30
CA PRO A 41 -11.95 9.21 8.55
C PRO A 41 -13.44 8.86 8.43
N TYR A 42 -14.29 9.59 9.17
CA TYR A 42 -15.75 9.40 9.12
C TYR A 42 -16.40 9.85 7.81
N ASN A 43 -15.74 10.72 7.05
CA ASN A 43 -16.24 11.29 5.81
C ASN A 43 -15.33 10.93 4.63
N GLY A 44 -15.92 10.83 3.44
CA GLY A 44 -15.23 10.44 2.21
C GLY A 44 -15.31 8.94 1.91
N LEU A 45 -14.77 8.54 0.76
CA LEU A 45 -14.70 7.15 0.34
C LEU A 45 -13.28 6.61 0.55
N VAL A 46 -13.16 5.51 1.29
CA VAL A 46 -11.91 4.79 1.49
C VAL A 46 -12.17 3.31 1.21
N GLU A 47 -11.55 2.78 0.16
CA GLU A 47 -11.67 1.38 -0.25
C GLU A 47 -10.37 0.62 0.04
N LEU A 48 -10.51 -0.63 0.49
CA LEU A 48 -9.40 -1.53 0.74
C LEU A 48 -9.51 -2.74 -0.18
N MET A 49 -8.45 -3.02 -0.94
CA MET A 49 -8.38 -4.17 -1.84
C MET A 49 -7.15 -5.02 -1.52
N TYR A 50 -7.34 -6.34 -1.49
CA TYR A 50 -6.24 -7.28 -1.38
C TYR A 50 -5.86 -7.80 -2.76
N VAL A 51 -4.59 -7.64 -3.11
CA VAL A 51 -4.00 -8.15 -4.36
C VAL A 51 -2.82 -9.05 -4.02
N SER A 52 -2.61 -10.10 -4.82
CA SER A 52 -1.38 -10.89 -4.73
C SER A 52 -0.19 -10.10 -5.30
N GLU A 53 1.03 -10.43 -4.87
CA GLU A 53 2.24 -9.84 -5.46
C GLU A 53 2.28 -10.03 -6.98
N LYS A 54 1.85 -11.20 -7.46
CA LYS A 54 1.75 -11.47 -8.90
C LYS A 54 0.81 -10.50 -9.61
N GLN A 55 -0.42 -10.31 -9.10
CA GLN A 55 -1.37 -9.37 -9.69
C GLN A 55 -0.89 -7.92 -9.65
N PHE A 56 -0.20 -7.52 -8.57
CA PHE A 56 0.38 -6.19 -8.47
C PHE A 56 1.51 -5.98 -9.48
N ASN A 57 2.36 -6.98 -9.67
CA ASN A 57 3.48 -6.92 -10.61
C ASN A 57 3.02 -7.02 -12.08
N ASP A 58 1.97 -7.79 -12.36
CA ASP A 58 1.40 -7.98 -13.70
C ASP A 58 0.52 -6.79 -14.15
N ARG A 59 0.40 -5.73 -13.34
CA ARG A 59 -0.41 -4.56 -13.69
C ARG A 59 0.15 -3.83 -14.92
N CYS A 60 -0.74 -3.41 -15.80
CA CYS A 60 -0.40 -2.68 -17.02
C CYS A 60 -0.50 -1.17 -16.78
N PHE A 61 0.51 -0.43 -17.23
CA PHE A 61 0.48 1.03 -17.27
C PHE A 61 -0.04 1.47 -18.63
N LEU A 62 -1.19 2.15 -18.64
CA LEU A 62 -1.75 2.70 -19.87
C LEU A 62 -1.11 4.06 -20.24
N THR A 63 -0.48 4.72 -19.27
CA THR A 63 0.28 5.98 -19.42
C THR A 63 1.21 6.20 -18.23
N GLY A 64 2.21 7.06 -18.39
CA GLY A 64 3.20 7.39 -17.36
C GLY A 64 4.21 6.28 -17.07
N GLU A 65 5.08 6.54 -16.09
CA GLU A 65 6.13 5.62 -15.66
C GLU A 65 5.95 5.24 -14.19
N LYS A 66 6.63 4.16 -13.77
CA LYS A 66 6.62 3.71 -12.36
C LYS A 66 7.10 4.82 -11.44
N ALA A 67 6.48 4.94 -10.27
CA ALA A 67 6.97 5.84 -9.24
C ALA A 67 8.43 5.46 -8.88
N PRO A 68 9.34 6.42 -8.67
CA PRO A 68 10.75 6.13 -8.38
C PRO A 68 10.94 5.17 -7.20
N GLN A 69 10.05 5.24 -6.18
CA GLN A 69 10.09 4.32 -5.05
C GLN A 69 9.82 2.86 -5.46
N GLU A 70 8.96 2.61 -6.45
CA GLU A 70 8.70 1.25 -6.93
C GLU A 70 9.84 0.71 -7.78
N VAL A 71 10.52 1.57 -8.55
CA VAL A 71 11.71 1.19 -9.32
C VAL A 71 12.85 0.78 -8.39
N ALA A 72 13.03 1.50 -7.26
CA ALA A 72 14.01 1.16 -6.25
C ALA A 72 13.73 -0.19 -5.56
N VAL A 73 12.44 -0.49 -5.29
CA VAL A 73 12.01 -1.76 -4.66
C VAL A 73 12.18 -2.95 -5.61
N GLY A 74 12.03 -2.76 -6.92
CA GLY A 74 12.22 -3.81 -7.93
C GLY A 74 13.65 -4.39 -7.99
N ASN A 75 14.65 -3.60 -7.59
CA ASN A 75 16.06 -4.02 -7.62
C ASN A 75 16.58 -4.52 -6.27
N ASN A 76 15.97 -4.13 -5.16
CA ASN A 76 16.38 -4.56 -3.82
C ASN A 76 15.23 -5.24 -3.09
N LYS A 77 15.35 -6.56 -2.90
CA LYS A 77 14.66 -7.27 -1.82
C LYS A 77 14.89 -6.48 -0.52
N MET A 78 13.79 -5.98 0.05
CA MET A 78 13.65 -5.29 1.35
C MET A 78 14.96 -4.84 2.04
N VAL A 79 15.18 -3.53 2.11
CA VAL A 79 15.88 -2.95 3.25
C VAL A 79 14.89 -2.07 4.01
N ILE A 80 14.52 -2.56 5.20
CA ILE A 80 13.84 -1.78 6.24
C ILE A 80 14.92 -0.92 6.90
N ILE A 81 14.68 0.38 7.02
CA ILE A 81 15.25 1.22 8.08
C ILE A 81 14.06 1.88 8.78
#